data_AF-A0A2V6N4W8-F1
#
_entry.id   AF-A0A2V6N4W8-F1
#
_cell.length_a   1.000
_cell.length_b   1.000
_cell.length_c   1.000
_cell.angle_alpha   90.00
_cell.angle_beta   90.00
_cell.angle_gamma   90.00
#
_symmetry.space_group_name_H-M   'P 1'
#
loop_
_entity.id
_entity.type
_entity.pdbx_description
1 polymer ?
#
loop_
_entity_poly.entity_id
_entity_poly.type
_entity_poly.pdbx_seq_one_letter_code
_entity_poly.pdbx_strand_id
1 'polypeptide(L)'
;MAETVEKLTTGEPLTIDQLLEYLPALKEIPRAQLENWAKGAAVLHRYRKGEIVCEEGEFGSTAYYIVSGTVDIFIHNPLAHLRTHPVRNFLGRSMRRMKSFLTDDQTDHRPEAHQRKFIGIDANVDLPINRPLAQLGPGELFGEMTCRTYQPRSATVQAREPCVMVEMLRVILDMLVGNRQPSELTKATSKVKMPTFKGTSFKAEIEKKYRERSLNNHLRSVPLFASLDDEFLEHLRQRVELVSYNQNQTICKEGDDADAFYLIRSGMVRVSNGLPGGEMVRTYLSRGDYFGEIGLLRSIKRTATCAALDAVDVVKILAADFTLMLERFPAVRQQIEAVAGARFAADQQKAITPGLHLDDFLNQGLFEAQNLLLIDLENCTRCDACVRACAQAHDGVSRLLRDGLRYEHFLVATACRSCRDPLCMTQCPVGSIRRKENLEIIIEDWCIGCGKCAELCPYGNINMHPLEVMKEIKTEIKGKDGAPAQVKIEKKKMTAYKANTCDLCTQLSTPSCVYACPHDAAKRVDPQRFFGDAITAQSELIGATWAPMPARYETHHTH
;
A
#
# COMPACT_ATOMS: atom_id res chain seq x y z
N MET A 1 -19.26 -2.95 -29.93
CA MET A 1 -17.88 -2.60 -30.30
C MET A 1 -16.97 -3.49 -29.48
N ALA A 2 -16.44 -4.53 -30.11
CA ALA A 2 -15.67 -5.61 -29.51
C ALA A 2 -14.19 -5.42 -29.86
N GLU A 3 -13.53 -4.52 -29.15
CA GLU A 3 -12.10 -4.17 -29.21
C GLU A 3 -11.79 -3.70 -27.77
N THR A 4 -10.84 -4.21 -26.98
CA THR A 4 -9.60 -4.95 -27.23
C THR A 4 -9.29 -5.65 -25.91
N VAL A 5 -9.47 -6.97 -25.80
CA VAL A 5 -8.94 -7.71 -24.63
C VAL A 5 -7.43 -7.85 -24.87
N GLU A 6 -6.61 -7.31 -23.96
CA GLU A 6 -5.15 -7.52 -23.96
C GLU A 6 -4.89 -9.02 -24.11
N LYS A 7 -4.29 -9.44 -25.23
CA LYS A 7 -3.90 -10.82 -25.43
C LYS A 7 -2.55 -11.05 -24.76
N LEU A 8 -2.41 -12.14 -24.03
CA LEU A 8 -1.12 -12.58 -23.53
C LEU A 8 -0.26 -12.99 -24.73
N THR A 9 0.91 -12.35 -24.87
CA THR A 9 1.80 -12.46 -26.05
C THR A 9 2.92 -13.49 -25.87
N THR A 10 3.05 -14.05 -24.67
CA THR A 10 4.00 -15.10 -24.30
C THR A 10 3.22 -16.36 -23.92
N GLY A 11 3.57 -17.53 -24.48
CA GLY A 11 2.90 -18.81 -24.18
C GLY A 11 2.02 -19.37 -25.32
N GLU A 12 1.54 -20.60 -25.15
CA GLU A 12 0.64 -21.27 -26.11
C GLU A 12 -0.82 -20.87 -25.82
N PRO A 13 -1.51 -20.13 -26.69
CA PRO A 13 -2.89 -19.70 -26.43
C PRO A 13 -3.83 -20.89 -26.36
N LEU A 14 -4.67 -20.92 -25.31
CA LEU A 14 -5.62 -22.00 -25.09
C LEU A 14 -6.93 -21.74 -25.84
N THR A 15 -7.43 -22.77 -26.52
CA THR A 15 -8.83 -22.79 -26.96
C THR A 15 -9.77 -22.94 -25.76
N ILE A 16 -11.05 -22.66 -25.93
CA ILE A 16 -12.04 -22.80 -24.84
C ILE A 16 -12.14 -24.26 -24.39
N ASP A 17 -12.07 -25.22 -25.31
CA ASP A 17 -12.15 -26.63 -24.95
C ASP A 17 -10.90 -27.08 -24.17
N GLN A 18 -9.70 -26.62 -24.57
CA GLN A 18 -8.47 -26.85 -23.79
C GLN A 18 -8.51 -26.15 -22.44
N LEU A 19 -9.07 -24.94 -22.37
CA LEU A 19 -9.24 -24.20 -21.12
C LEU A 19 -10.14 -24.97 -20.14
N LEU A 20 -11.22 -25.57 -20.63
CA LEU A 20 -12.13 -26.41 -19.84
C LEU A 20 -11.51 -27.76 -19.41
N GLU A 21 -10.51 -28.23 -20.15
CA GLU A 21 -9.71 -29.41 -19.79
C GLU A 21 -8.76 -29.09 -18.63
N TYR A 22 -8.01 -27.98 -18.73
CA TYR A 22 -7.06 -27.57 -17.70
C TYR A 22 -7.72 -26.95 -16.45
N LEU A 23 -8.87 -26.30 -16.60
CA LEU A 23 -9.65 -25.66 -15.53
C LEU A 23 -11.08 -26.23 -15.50
N PRO A 24 -11.29 -27.43 -14.92
CA PRO A 24 -12.60 -28.09 -14.91
C PRO A 24 -13.71 -27.28 -14.25
N ALA A 25 -13.38 -26.43 -13.27
CA ALA A 25 -14.35 -25.59 -12.57
C ALA A 25 -15.06 -24.59 -13.50
N LEU A 26 -14.45 -24.20 -14.62
CA LEU A 26 -15.09 -23.32 -15.61
C LEU A 26 -16.25 -24.00 -16.35
N LYS A 27 -16.41 -25.33 -16.25
CA LYS A 27 -17.58 -26.04 -16.80
C LYS A 27 -18.91 -25.61 -16.17
N GLU A 28 -18.85 -25.01 -14.98
CA GLU A 28 -20.02 -24.42 -14.30
C GLU A 28 -20.48 -23.10 -14.93
N ILE A 29 -19.63 -22.46 -15.75
CA ILE A 29 -19.94 -21.20 -16.42
C ILE A 29 -20.60 -21.49 -17.78
N PRO A 30 -21.72 -20.80 -18.13
CA PRO A 30 -22.37 -20.99 -19.43
C PRO A 30 -21.40 -20.78 -20.59
N ARG A 31 -21.38 -21.71 -21.56
CA ARG A 31 -20.44 -21.67 -22.70
C ARG A 31 -20.47 -20.35 -23.48
N ALA A 32 -21.65 -19.75 -23.64
CA ALA A 32 -21.78 -18.44 -24.28
C ALA A 32 -21.01 -17.31 -23.56
N GLN A 33 -20.91 -17.37 -22.22
CA GLN A 33 -20.10 -16.40 -21.47
C GLN A 33 -18.60 -16.65 -21.67
N LEU A 34 -18.18 -17.91 -21.72
CA LEU A 34 -16.79 -18.28 -22.02
C LEU A 34 -16.38 -17.83 -23.43
N GLU A 35 -17.25 -18.06 -24.42
CA GLU A 35 -16.98 -17.64 -25.81
C GLU A 35 -16.87 -16.12 -25.97
N ASN A 36 -17.66 -15.37 -25.21
CA ASN A 36 -17.65 -13.91 -25.26
C ASN A 36 -16.46 -13.27 -24.52
N TRP A 37 -16.02 -13.86 -23.40
CA TRP A 37 -15.11 -13.17 -22.46
C TRP A 37 -13.79 -13.90 -22.20
N ALA A 38 -13.71 -15.22 -22.37
CA ALA A 38 -12.52 -16.02 -22.05
C ALA A 38 -11.63 -16.30 -23.28
N LYS A 39 -12.09 -16.00 -24.50
CA LYS A 39 -11.35 -16.28 -25.72
C LYS A 39 -10.04 -15.49 -25.78
N GLY A 40 -8.90 -16.20 -25.76
CA GLY A 40 -7.57 -15.60 -25.76
C GLY A 40 -7.14 -14.97 -24.43
N ALA A 41 -7.90 -15.22 -23.36
CA ALA A 41 -7.62 -14.68 -22.03
C ALA A 41 -6.76 -15.62 -21.16
N ALA A 42 -6.35 -16.77 -21.70
CA ALA A 42 -5.44 -17.71 -21.05
C ALA A 42 -4.43 -18.31 -22.04
N VAL A 43 -3.24 -18.58 -21.53
CA VAL A 43 -2.11 -19.20 -22.24
C VAL A 43 -1.48 -20.28 -21.37
N LEU A 44 -0.90 -21.29 -22.00
CA LEU A 44 -0.16 -22.36 -21.34
C LEU A 44 1.34 -22.06 -21.34
N HIS A 45 1.97 -22.17 -20.18
CA HIS A 45 3.40 -22.04 -19.98
C HIS A 45 4.00 -23.36 -19.50
N ARG A 46 5.24 -23.61 -19.93
CA ARG A 46 6.06 -24.73 -19.49
C ARG A 46 7.35 -24.18 -18.92
N TYR A 47 7.59 -24.43 -17.65
CA TYR A 47 8.78 -23.99 -16.92
C TYR A 47 9.70 -25.17 -16.66
N ARG A 48 11.02 -24.94 -16.78
CA ARG A 48 12.04 -25.91 -16.35
C ARG A 48 12.33 -25.73 -14.87
N LYS A 49 12.88 -26.78 -14.26
CA LYS A 49 13.40 -26.71 -12.88
C LYS A 49 14.37 -25.54 -12.71
N GLY A 50 14.12 -24.71 -11.71
CA GLY A 50 14.90 -23.53 -11.34
C GLY A 50 14.50 -22.24 -12.07
N GLU A 51 13.57 -22.28 -13.03
CA GLU A 51 13.10 -21.06 -13.70
C GLU A 51 12.18 -20.24 -12.78
N ILE A 52 12.36 -18.91 -12.83
CA ILE A 52 11.51 -17.97 -12.10
C ILE A 52 10.27 -17.69 -12.95
N VAL A 53 9.10 -17.90 -12.36
CA VAL A 53 7.80 -17.66 -12.99
C VAL A 53 7.42 -16.18 -12.88
N CYS A 54 7.60 -15.59 -11.71
CA CYS A 54 7.44 -14.14 -11.49
C CYS A 54 8.34 -13.69 -10.33
N GLU A 55 8.73 -12.42 -10.34
CA GLU A 55 9.59 -11.82 -9.31
C GLU A 55 8.79 -10.92 -8.37
N GLU A 56 9.15 -10.92 -7.09
CA GLU A 56 8.62 -9.95 -6.12
C GLU A 56 8.81 -8.50 -6.63
N GLY A 57 7.77 -7.68 -6.47
CA GLY A 57 7.75 -6.30 -6.95
C GLY A 57 7.44 -6.15 -8.44
N GLU A 58 7.38 -7.24 -9.22
CA GLU A 58 6.95 -7.21 -10.62
C GLU A 58 5.46 -6.85 -10.71
N PHE A 59 5.09 -5.97 -11.63
CA PHE A 59 3.68 -5.72 -11.92
C PHE A 59 3.15 -6.78 -12.87
N GLY A 60 1.97 -7.32 -12.57
CA GLY A 60 1.27 -8.25 -13.44
C GLY A 60 -0.23 -8.01 -13.43
N SER A 61 -0.91 -8.39 -14.50
CA SER A 61 -2.38 -8.41 -14.59
C SER A 61 -2.92 -9.84 -14.66
N THR A 62 -2.05 -10.83 -14.50
CA THR A 62 -2.33 -12.26 -14.68
C THR A 62 -2.15 -13.09 -13.41
N ALA A 63 -2.91 -14.17 -13.32
CA ALA A 63 -2.78 -15.18 -12.29
C ALA A 63 -2.34 -16.50 -12.94
N TYR A 64 -1.65 -17.34 -12.18
CA TYR A 64 -1.15 -18.63 -12.63
C TYR A 64 -1.87 -19.75 -11.89
N TYR A 65 -2.38 -20.71 -12.65
CA TYR A 65 -2.91 -21.97 -12.13
C TYR A 65 -1.96 -23.12 -12.46
N ILE A 66 -1.59 -23.89 -11.45
CA ILE A 66 -0.63 -24.99 -11.59
C ILE A 66 -1.35 -26.24 -12.09
N VAL A 67 -1.02 -26.68 -13.30
CA VAL A 67 -1.57 -27.91 -13.89
C VAL A 67 -0.75 -29.12 -13.46
N SER A 68 0.58 -29.00 -13.50
CA SER A 68 1.50 -30.06 -13.09
C SER A 68 2.83 -29.48 -12.59
N GLY A 69 3.53 -30.26 -11.77
CA GLY A 69 4.76 -29.87 -11.09
C GLY A 69 4.52 -29.09 -9.80
N THR A 70 5.60 -28.65 -9.18
CA THR A 70 5.61 -27.92 -7.91
C THR A 70 6.47 -26.67 -8.02
N VAL A 71 6.06 -25.62 -7.31
CA VAL A 71 6.82 -24.36 -7.20
C VAL A 71 7.17 -24.06 -5.77
N ASP A 72 8.29 -23.38 -5.60
CA ASP A 72 8.79 -22.83 -4.37
C ASP A 72 8.54 -21.31 -4.36
N ILE A 73 7.97 -20.79 -3.27
CA ILE A 73 7.72 -19.36 -3.06
C ILE A 73 8.85 -18.76 -2.22
N PHE A 74 9.39 -17.63 -2.65
CA PHE A 74 10.44 -16.87 -1.98
C PHE A 74 10.00 -15.42 -1.80
N ILE A 75 10.23 -14.84 -0.63
CA ILE A 75 10.23 -13.38 -0.47
C ILE A 75 11.71 -12.98 -0.47
N HIS A 76 12.09 -12.18 -1.46
CA HIS A 76 13.43 -11.63 -1.59
C HIS A 76 13.30 -10.12 -1.45
N ASN A 77 14.01 -9.53 -0.49
CA ASN A 77 14.22 -8.09 -0.49
C ASN A 77 15.38 -7.76 -1.45
N PRO A 78 15.16 -7.23 -2.66
CA PRO A 78 16.23 -6.98 -3.61
C PRO A 78 16.41 -5.47 -3.75
N LEU A 79 16.49 -4.72 -2.64
CA LEU A 79 16.93 -3.33 -2.72
C LEU A 79 18.11 -3.12 -1.77
N ALA A 80 19.29 -3.36 -2.35
CA ALA A 80 20.59 -2.95 -1.85
C ALA A 80 20.58 -1.46 -1.45
N HIS A 81 21.26 -1.17 -0.34
CA HIS A 81 21.39 0.19 0.15
C HIS A 81 22.18 1.07 -0.83
N LEU A 82 21.72 2.32 -0.96
CA LEU A 82 22.41 3.38 -1.68
C LEU A 82 23.66 3.79 -0.90
N ARG A 83 24.87 3.51 -1.42
CA ARG A 83 26.12 4.10 -0.92
C ARG A 83 26.68 5.09 -1.92
N THR A 84 27.00 6.30 -1.47
CA THR A 84 27.84 7.25 -2.20
C THR A 84 29.25 7.18 -1.64
N HIS A 85 30.22 6.76 -2.46
CA HIS A 85 31.63 6.86 -2.09
C HIS A 85 32.24 8.12 -2.71
N PRO A 86 33.06 8.90 -1.97
CA PRO A 86 33.90 9.92 -2.57
C PRO A 86 34.97 9.26 -3.44
N VAL A 87 34.88 9.41 -4.77
CA VAL A 87 35.92 8.92 -5.69
C VAL A 87 37.12 9.85 -5.59
N ARG A 88 38.24 9.37 -5.01
CA ARG A 88 39.54 10.03 -5.07
C ARG A 88 40.26 9.59 -6.34
N ASN A 89 40.51 10.53 -7.27
CA ASN A 89 41.47 10.30 -8.35
C ASN A 89 42.91 10.47 -7.85
N PHE A 90 43.84 9.77 -8.50
CA PHE A 90 45.30 9.72 -8.26
C PHE A 90 46.02 11.08 -8.22
N LEU A 91 45.33 12.19 -8.54
CA LEU A 91 45.91 13.53 -8.66
C LEU A 91 45.26 14.60 -7.75
N GLY A 92 44.73 14.21 -6.59
CA GLY A 92 44.52 15.11 -5.44
C GLY A 92 43.50 16.25 -5.60
N ARG A 93 42.85 16.43 -6.76
CA ARG A 93 41.79 17.43 -6.97
C ARG A 93 40.40 16.81 -6.89
N SER A 94 39.64 17.25 -5.89
CA SER A 94 38.25 16.87 -5.62
C SER A 94 37.29 17.48 -6.65
N MET A 95 37.00 16.77 -7.75
CA MET A 95 35.83 17.09 -8.57
C MET A 95 34.58 16.43 -7.96
N ARG A 96 33.58 17.26 -7.63
CA ARG A 96 32.26 16.90 -7.06
C ARG A 96 31.41 16.07 -8.04
N ARG A 97 31.74 14.80 -8.25
CA ARG A 97 30.78 13.86 -8.87
C ARG A 97 30.68 12.62 -7.98
N MET A 98 29.77 12.70 -7.01
CA MET A 98 29.34 11.54 -6.23
C MET A 98 28.65 10.57 -7.17
N LYS A 99 29.18 9.34 -7.27
CA LYS A 99 28.50 8.24 -7.95
C LYS A 99 27.91 7.34 -6.87
N SER A 100 26.60 7.23 -6.88
CA SER A 100 25.86 6.34 -6.00
C SER A 100 25.91 4.94 -6.62
N PHE A 101 26.38 3.96 -5.86
CA PHE A 101 26.40 2.55 -6.28
C PHE A 101 25.56 1.73 -5.31
N LEU A 102 24.88 0.72 -5.84
CA LEU A 102 24.26 -0.34 -5.05
C LEU A 102 25.35 -1.33 -4.65
N THR A 103 25.54 -1.56 -3.35
CA THR A 103 26.47 -2.58 -2.83
C THR A 103 25.70 -3.77 -2.25
N ASP A 104 26.24 -4.97 -2.48
CA ASP A 104 25.69 -6.24 -1.98
C ASP A 104 25.75 -6.33 -0.44
N ASP A 105 24.78 -7.03 0.15
CA ASP A 105 24.52 -7.16 1.59
C ASP A 105 25.74 -7.74 2.34
N GLN A 106 26.54 -8.58 1.67
CA GLN A 106 27.72 -9.22 2.26
C GLN A 106 28.88 -8.26 2.61
N THR A 107 28.79 -6.98 2.25
CA THR A 107 29.84 -5.97 2.45
C THR A 107 29.52 -4.92 3.53
N ASP A 108 28.47 -5.12 4.33
CA ASP A 108 28.04 -4.20 5.38
C ASP A 108 28.57 -4.56 6.78
N HIS A 109 29.53 -3.80 7.32
CA HIS A 109 30.21 -4.09 8.60
C HIS A 109 29.55 -3.49 9.86
N ARG A 110 28.32 -2.98 9.78
CA ARG A 110 27.60 -2.49 10.98
C ARG A 110 27.08 -3.66 11.82
N PRO A 111 27.14 -3.59 13.17
CA PRO A 111 26.57 -4.63 14.03
C PRO A 111 25.08 -4.86 13.74
N GLU A 112 24.34 -3.80 13.43
CA GLU A 112 22.89 -3.78 13.14
C GLU A 112 22.52 -4.45 11.81
N ALA A 113 23.40 -4.40 10.81
CA ALA A 113 23.21 -5.05 9.50
C ALA A 113 23.46 -6.56 9.60
N HIS A 114 24.48 -6.96 10.36
CA HIS A 114 24.74 -8.37 10.67
C HIS A 114 23.78 -8.95 11.73
N GLN A 115 23.09 -8.09 12.50
CA GLN A 115 22.08 -8.50 13.49
C GLN A 115 20.66 -8.56 12.92
N ARG A 116 20.37 -7.93 11.78
CA ARG A 116 19.06 -8.00 11.12
C ARG A 116 19.09 -8.99 9.97
N LYS A 117 18.82 -10.26 10.29
CA LYS A 117 18.61 -11.36 9.32
C LYS A 117 17.18 -11.44 8.78
N PHE A 118 16.35 -10.40 8.96
CA PHE A 118 14.89 -10.54 8.98
C PHE A 118 14.20 -9.58 8.01
N ILE A 119 13.31 -10.12 7.17
CA ILE A 119 12.38 -9.33 6.34
C ILE A 119 11.08 -9.17 7.11
N GLY A 120 10.73 -7.93 7.45
CA GLY A 120 9.48 -7.57 8.10
C GLY A 120 8.33 -7.42 7.11
N ILE A 121 8.04 -8.47 6.33
CA ILE A 121 6.87 -8.61 5.47
C ILE A 121 6.57 -10.12 5.41
N ASP A 122 5.47 -10.57 6.05
CA ASP A 122 4.78 -11.86 5.82
C ASP A 122 4.84 -13.07 6.81
N ALA A 123 5.63 -13.14 7.89
CA ALA A 123 5.49 -14.25 8.88
C ALA A 123 6.07 -13.97 10.29
N ASN A 124 5.39 -14.44 11.35
CA ASN A 124 5.84 -14.38 12.77
C ASN A 124 6.85 -15.49 13.16
N VAL A 125 7.72 -15.90 12.24
CA VAL A 125 8.84 -16.79 12.55
C VAL A 125 10.08 -16.23 11.85
N ASP A 126 11.22 -16.29 12.54
CA ASP A 126 12.54 -16.07 11.94
C ASP A 126 12.72 -17.01 10.74
N LEU A 127 12.56 -16.49 9.52
CA LEU A 127 12.70 -17.28 8.29
C LEU A 127 14.04 -17.00 7.62
N PRO A 128 14.87 -18.05 7.36
CA PRO A 128 16.18 -17.86 6.77
C PRO A 128 16.09 -17.42 5.31
N ILE A 129 16.87 -16.39 4.97
CA ILE A 129 17.15 -15.96 3.59
C ILE A 129 17.59 -17.18 2.76
N ASN A 130 17.04 -17.34 1.55
CA ASN A 130 17.26 -18.46 0.61
C ASN A 130 16.56 -19.80 0.93
N ARG A 131 15.56 -19.84 1.83
CA ARG A 131 14.71 -21.03 2.03
C ARG A 131 13.27 -20.76 1.52
N PRO A 132 12.65 -21.69 0.77
CA PRO A 132 11.29 -21.49 0.28
C PRO A 132 10.30 -21.39 1.43
N LEU A 133 9.46 -20.35 1.39
CA LEU A 133 8.44 -20.03 2.39
C LEU A 133 7.26 -21.00 2.36
N ALA A 134 6.89 -21.39 1.16
CA ALA A 134 5.79 -22.30 0.89
C ALA A 134 6.03 -23.02 -0.43
N GLN A 135 5.41 -24.19 -0.55
CA GLN A 135 5.37 -24.97 -1.79
C GLN A 135 3.93 -24.99 -2.30
N LEU A 136 3.73 -24.67 -3.56
CA LEU A 136 2.44 -24.85 -4.23
C LEU A 136 2.54 -25.98 -5.25
N GLY A 137 1.47 -26.77 -5.32
CA GLY A 137 1.36 -27.91 -6.23
C GLY A 137 0.18 -27.82 -7.19
N PRO A 138 -0.11 -28.91 -7.92
CA PRO A 138 -1.19 -28.96 -8.89
C PRO A 138 -2.55 -28.62 -8.28
N GLY A 139 -3.35 -27.82 -8.99
CA GLY A 139 -4.66 -27.36 -8.52
C GLY A 139 -4.62 -26.14 -7.60
N GLU A 140 -3.44 -25.54 -7.39
CA GLU A 140 -3.28 -24.28 -6.66
C GLU A 140 -3.06 -23.12 -7.61
N LEU A 141 -3.37 -21.92 -7.10
CA LEU A 141 -3.31 -20.67 -7.85
C LEU A 141 -2.45 -19.66 -7.09
N PHE A 142 -1.68 -18.87 -7.84
CA PHE A 142 -0.94 -17.73 -7.29
C PHE A 142 -0.99 -16.52 -8.23
N GLY A 143 -0.73 -15.34 -7.68
CA GLY A 143 -0.79 -14.09 -8.42
C GLY A 143 -2.19 -13.47 -8.54
N GLU A 144 -3.20 -14.10 -7.93
CA GLU A 144 -4.56 -13.55 -7.78
C GLU A 144 -4.57 -12.22 -7.06
N MET A 145 -3.69 -12.05 -6.06
CA MET A 145 -3.61 -10.81 -5.30
C MET A 145 -3.30 -9.66 -6.23
N THR A 146 -2.26 -9.80 -7.05
CA THR A 146 -1.83 -8.80 -8.04
C THR A 146 -2.96 -8.48 -9.02
N CYS A 147 -3.65 -9.50 -9.55
CA CYS A 147 -4.80 -9.30 -10.44
C CYS A 147 -5.97 -8.53 -9.81
N ARG A 148 -6.26 -8.79 -8.52
CA ARG A 148 -7.46 -8.29 -7.85
C ARG A 148 -7.25 -6.96 -7.15
N THR A 149 -6.05 -6.74 -6.60
CA THR A 149 -5.68 -5.56 -5.81
C THR A 149 -4.84 -4.55 -6.61
N TYR A 150 -4.35 -4.91 -7.80
CA TYR A 150 -3.40 -4.12 -8.59
C TYR A 150 -2.08 -3.81 -7.87
N GLN A 151 -1.79 -4.56 -6.80
CA GLN A 151 -0.48 -4.57 -6.13
C GLN A 151 0.50 -5.44 -6.94
N PRO A 152 1.82 -5.22 -6.88
CA PRO A 152 2.81 -6.02 -7.58
C PRO A 152 2.87 -7.41 -6.94
N ARG A 153 3.64 -8.32 -7.53
CA ARG A 153 3.83 -9.65 -6.94
C ARG A 153 4.42 -9.51 -5.53
N SER A 154 3.77 -10.13 -4.55
CA SER A 154 4.20 -10.10 -3.14
C SER A 154 5.37 -11.05 -2.86
N ALA A 155 5.68 -11.95 -3.79
CA ALA A 155 6.74 -12.93 -3.66
C ALA A 155 7.25 -13.35 -5.04
N THR A 156 8.50 -13.81 -5.07
CA THR A 156 9.11 -14.50 -6.19
C THR A 156 8.67 -15.96 -6.20
N VAL A 157 8.29 -16.48 -7.36
CA VAL A 157 7.88 -17.88 -7.52
C VAL A 157 8.84 -18.58 -8.46
N GLN A 158 9.39 -19.73 -8.04
CA GLN A 158 10.34 -20.52 -8.83
C GLN A 158 9.84 -21.94 -9.03
N ALA A 159 9.99 -22.47 -10.23
CA ALA A 159 9.71 -23.87 -10.54
C ALA A 159 10.72 -24.80 -9.82
N ARG A 160 10.23 -25.67 -8.93
CA ARG A 160 11.06 -26.64 -8.21
C ARG A 160 11.41 -27.86 -9.08
N GLU A 161 10.49 -28.20 -9.96
CA GLU A 161 10.59 -29.25 -10.96
C GLU A 161 9.99 -28.74 -12.29
N PRO A 162 10.03 -29.49 -13.39
CA PRO A 162 9.35 -29.07 -14.62
C PRO A 162 7.86 -28.87 -14.37
N CYS A 163 7.35 -27.66 -14.61
CA CYS A 163 5.98 -27.29 -14.32
C CYS A 163 5.21 -26.90 -15.57
N VAL A 164 3.91 -27.20 -15.58
CA VAL A 164 2.96 -26.69 -16.58
C VAL A 164 1.93 -25.83 -15.87
N MET A 165 1.72 -24.62 -16.38
CA MET A 165 0.83 -23.64 -15.76
C MET A 165 -0.06 -22.97 -16.79
N VAL A 166 -1.28 -22.65 -16.39
CA VAL A 166 -2.16 -21.75 -17.14
C VAL A 166 -1.99 -20.35 -16.57
N GLU A 167 -1.45 -19.44 -17.37
CA GLU A 167 -1.50 -18.01 -17.08
C GLU A 167 -2.82 -17.46 -17.61
N MET A 168 -3.56 -16.75 -16.77
CA MET A 168 -4.90 -16.26 -17.08
C MET A 168 -5.07 -14.79 -16.70
N LEU A 169 -5.82 -14.06 -17.52
CA LEU A 169 -6.24 -12.69 -17.22
C LEU A 169 -7.30 -12.65 -16.12
N ARG A 170 -7.47 -11.46 -15.54
CA ARG A 170 -8.47 -11.17 -14.51
C ARG A 170 -9.88 -11.68 -14.83
N VAL A 171 -10.31 -11.64 -16.09
CA VAL A 171 -11.67 -12.08 -16.48
C VAL A 171 -11.91 -13.56 -16.19
N ILE A 172 -10.92 -14.43 -16.40
CA ILE A 172 -11.03 -15.86 -16.09
C ILE A 172 -10.95 -16.07 -14.58
N LEU A 173 -10.04 -15.35 -13.91
CA LEU A 173 -9.96 -15.37 -12.44
C LEU A 173 -11.30 -14.98 -11.82
N ASP A 174 -11.92 -13.90 -12.30
CA ASP A 174 -13.21 -13.42 -11.85
C ASP A 174 -14.34 -14.43 -12.09
N MET A 175 -14.29 -15.20 -13.19
CA MET A 175 -15.22 -16.33 -13.40
C MET A 175 -15.02 -17.44 -12.36
N LEU A 176 -13.78 -17.78 -12.04
CA LEU A 176 -13.41 -18.83 -11.08
C LEU A 176 -13.77 -18.47 -9.63
N VAL A 177 -13.30 -17.30 -9.15
CA VAL A 177 -13.43 -16.91 -7.74
C VAL A 177 -14.60 -15.96 -7.47
N GLY A 178 -15.29 -15.51 -8.53
CA GLY A 178 -16.30 -14.47 -8.48
C GLY A 178 -15.67 -13.08 -8.49
N ASN A 179 -16.25 -12.18 -9.28
CA ASN A 179 -15.82 -10.80 -9.21
C ASN A 179 -16.47 -10.08 -8.03
N ARG A 180 -15.71 -9.14 -7.46
CA ARG A 180 -16.25 -8.26 -6.43
C ARG A 180 -17.24 -7.32 -7.12
N GLN A 181 -18.46 -7.20 -6.58
CA GLN A 181 -19.47 -6.34 -7.20
C GLN A 181 -18.97 -4.89 -7.23
N PRO A 182 -19.13 -4.15 -8.34
CA PRO A 182 -18.78 -2.73 -8.35
C PRO A 182 -19.54 -2.00 -7.24
N SER A 183 -18.89 -1.06 -6.55
CA SER A 183 -19.61 -0.20 -5.59
C SER A 183 -20.76 0.53 -6.31
N GLU A 184 -21.83 0.88 -5.59
CA GLU A 184 -22.94 1.66 -6.16
C GLU A 184 -22.46 2.94 -6.86
N LEU A 185 -21.43 3.58 -6.31
CA LEU A 185 -20.78 4.76 -6.88
C LEU A 185 -20.11 4.47 -8.23
N THR A 186 -19.47 3.29 -8.36
CA THR A 186 -18.84 2.83 -9.61
C THR A 186 -19.88 2.44 -10.66
N LYS A 187 -21.02 1.86 -10.24
CA LYS A 187 -22.15 1.54 -11.14
C LYS A 187 -22.76 2.80 -11.76
N ALA A 188 -22.85 3.88 -10.99
CA ALA A 188 -23.42 5.15 -11.45
C ALA A 188 -22.53 5.90 -12.46
N THR A 189 -21.22 5.71 -12.40
CA THR A 189 -20.23 6.46 -13.21
C THR A 189 -19.73 5.71 -14.44
N SER A 190 -19.81 4.38 -14.46
CA SER A 190 -19.29 3.56 -15.57
C SER A 190 -20.31 3.40 -16.69
N LYS A 191 -19.99 3.93 -17.89
CA LYS A 191 -20.77 3.68 -19.14
C LYS A 191 -20.71 2.23 -19.62
N VAL A 192 -19.76 1.44 -19.12
CA VAL A 192 -19.55 0.03 -19.50
C VAL A 192 -20.13 -0.88 -18.42
N LYS A 193 -21.13 -1.69 -18.79
CA LYS A 193 -21.64 -2.77 -17.92
C LYS A 193 -20.59 -3.87 -17.80
N MET A 194 -19.93 -3.96 -16.64
CA MET A 194 -19.07 -5.09 -16.31
C MET A 194 -19.92 -6.35 -16.10
N PRO A 195 -19.49 -7.53 -16.60
CA PRO A 195 -20.16 -8.79 -16.30
C PRO A 195 -20.08 -9.08 -14.80
N THR A 196 -21.05 -9.79 -14.22
CA THR A 196 -21.03 -10.22 -12.81
C THR A 196 -20.92 -11.75 -12.75
N PHE A 197 -19.94 -12.26 -12.01
CA PHE A 197 -19.68 -13.68 -11.85
C PHE A 197 -19.83 -14.06 -10.37
N LYS A 198 -20.64 -15.08 -10.08
CA LYS A 198 -20.82 -15.58 -8.71
C LYS A 198 -19.63 -16.41 -8.19
N GLY A 199 -18.70 -16.78 -9.07
CA GLY A 199 -17.65 -17.76 -8.79
C GLY A 199 -18.16 -19.20 -8.98
N THR A 200 -17.22 -20.13 -9.10
CA THR A 200 -17.49 -21.57 -9.27
C THR A 200 -17.16 -22.32 -7.98
N SER A 201 -17.35 -23.65 -7.95
CA SER A 201 -16.90 -24.51 -6.84
C SER A 201 -15.42 -24.32 -6.47
N PHE A 202 -14.59 -23.85 -7.41
CA PHE A 202 -13.20 -23.51 -7.20
C PHE A 202 -12.98 -22.46 -6.10
N LYS A 203 -13.90 -21.49 -5.98
CA LYS A 203 -13.86 -20.48 -4.91
C LYS A 203 -13.89 -21.16 -3.54
N ALA A 204 -14.82 -22.09 -3.35
CA ALA A 204 -14.96 -22.82 -2.10
C ALA A 204 -13.74 -23.71 -1.81
N GLU A 205 -13.15 -24.30 -2.85
CA GLU A 205 -11.92 -25.09 -2.70
C GLU A 205 -10.72 -24.23 -2.28
N ILE A 206 -10.54 -23.04 -2.86
CA ILE A 206 -9.50 -22.08 -2.45
C ILE A 206 -9.74 -21.63 -1.01
N GLU A 207 -10.97 -21.25 -0.66
CA GLU A 207 -11.29 -20.81 0.71
C GLU A 207 -11.04 -21.92 1.73
N LYS A 208 -11.37 -23.17 1.38
CA LYS A 208 -11.08 -24.35 2.20
C LYS A 208 -9.58 -24.57 2.35
N LYS A 209 -8.81 -24.58 1.25
CA LYS A 209 -7.35 -24.71 1.29
C LYS A 209 -6.70 -23.58 2.08
N TYR A 210 -7.19 -22.35 1.95
CA TYR A 210 -6.74 -21.20 2.75
C TYR A 210 -7.02 -21.42 4.25
N ARG A 211 -8.23 -21.86 4.61
CA ARG A 211 -8.58 -22.23 5.99
C ARG A 211 -7.68 -23.34 6.53
N GLU A 212 -7.34 -24.34 5.71
CA GLU A 212 -6.50 -25.47 6.11
C GLU A 212 -5.00 -25.14 6.21
N ARG A 213 -4.47 -24.30 5.32
CA ARG A 213 -3.02 -24.11 5.15
C ARG A 213 -2.49 -22.78 5.69
N SER A 214 -3.32 -21.73 5.67
CA SER A 214 -2.83 -20.35 5.81
C SER A 214 -3.53 -19.54 6.90
N LEU A 215 -4.76 -19.90 7.30
CA LEU A 215 -5.45 -19.17 8.36
C LEU A 215 -4.73 -19.30 9.69
N ASN A 216 -4.21 -20.47 10.05
CA ASN A 216 -3.44 -20.65 11.28
C ASN A 216 -2.19 -19.77 11.30
N ASN A 217 -1.46 -19.70 10.17
CA ASN A 217 -0.31 -18.81 10.04
C ASN A 217 -0.73 -17.34 10.12
N HIS A 218 -1.86 -16.97 9.53
CA HIS A 218 -2.36 -15.61 9.56
C HIS A 218 -2.86 -15.19 10.95
N LEU A 219 -3.61 -16.04 11.66
CA LEU A 219 -4.02 -15.78 13.03
C LEU A 219 -2.78 -15.66 13.92
N ARG A 220 -1.83 -16.60 13.84
CA ARG A 220 -0.56 -16.54 14.59
C ARG A 220 0.34 -15.35 14.21
N SER A 221 0.17 -14.78 13.00
CA SER A 221 0.92 -13.60 12.56
C SER A 221 0.50 -12.32 13.28
N VAL A 222 -0.68 -12.31 13.90
CA VAL A 222 -1.11 -11.21 14.75
C VAL A 222 -0.50 -11.42 16.13
N PRO A 223 0.36 -10.52 16.64
CA PRO A 223 0.97 -10.67 17.97
C PRO A 223 -0.06 -10.93 19.07
N LEU A 224 -1.26 -10.36 18.89
CA LEU A 224 -2.43 -10.54 19.74
C LEU A 224 -2.88 -11.99 19.91
N PHE A 225 -2.72 -12.83 18.88
CA PHE A 225 -3.20 -14.21 18.86
C PHE A 225 -2.07 -15.23 19.07
N ALA A 226 -0.85 -14.77 19.35
CA ALA A 226 0.30 -15.65 19.55
C ALA A 226 0.16 -16.57 20.77
N SER A 227 -0.65 -16.17 21.77
CA SER A 227 -0.90 -16.96 22.99
C SER A 227 -2.11 -17.89 22.89
N LEU A 228 -2.81 -17.94 21.74
CA LEU A 228 -3.93 -18.87 21.56
C LEU A 228 -3.39 -20.30 21.40
N ASP A 229 -4.01 -21.25 22.09
CA ASP A 229 -3.69 -22.67 21.91
C ASP A 229 -4.24 -23.20 20.59
N ASP A 230 -3.68 -24.33 20.13
CA ASP A 230 -4.07 -24.95 18.86
C ASP A 230 -5.54 -25.37 18.84
N GLU A 231 -6.10 -25.74 19.98
CA GLU A 231 -7.51 -26.12 20.11
C GLU A 231 -8.43 -24.93 19.81
N PHE A 232 -8.13 -23.75 20.35
CA PHE A 232 -8.93 -22.56 20.11
C PHE A 232 -8.70 -21.96 18.72
N LEU A 233 -7.48 -22.08 18.18
CA LEU A 233 -7.23 -21.73 16.78
C LEU A 233 -8.06 -22.60 15.83
N GLU A 234 -8.18 -23.89 16.12
CA GLU A 234 -9.05 -24.79 15.35
C GLU A 234 -10.53 -24.41 15.48
N HIS A 235 -10.98 -24.03 16.69
CA HIS A 235 -12.34 -23.49 16.91
C HIS A 235 -12.61 -22.25 16.05
N LEU A 236 -11.70 -21.28 16.06
CA LEU A 236 -11.82 -20.07 15.23
C LEU A 236 -11.81 -20.43 13.75
N ARG A 237 -10.93 -21.34 13.31
CA ARG A 237 -10.78 -21.74 11.90
C ARG A 237 -12.09 -22.22 11.26
N GLN A 238 -12.94 -22.88 12.04
CA GLN A 238 -14.22 -23.41 11.58
C GLN A 238 -15.34 -22.36 11.55
N ARG A 239 -15.22 -21.26 12.30
CA ARG A 239 -16.30 -20.29 12.52
C ARG A 239 -16.05 -18.90 11.96
N VAL A 240 -14.82 -18.55 11.61
CA VAL A 240 -14.53 -17.25 11.01
C VAL A 240 -15.06 -17.14 9.58
N GLU A 241 -15.54 -15.94 9.26
CA GLU A 241 -15.99 -15.57 7.92
C GLU A 241 -14.87 -14.81 7.20
N LEU A 242 -14.54 -15.22 5.98
CA LEU A 242 -13.63 -14.48 5.11
C LEU A 242 -14.47 -13.55 4.23
N VAL A 243 -14.33 -12.24 4.45
CA VAL A 243 -15.17 -11.24 3.79
C VAL A 243 -14.29 -10.31 2.94
N SER A 244 -14.66 -10.14 1.68
CA SER A 244 -14.00 -9.24 0.73
C SER A 244 -14.81 -7.96 0.54
N TYR A 245 -14.14 -6.82 0.62
CA TYR A 245 -14.71 -5.49 0.37
C TYR A 245 -14.03 -4.84 -0.84
N ASN A 246 -14.79 -4.06 -1.61
CA ASN A 246 -14.23 -3.25 -2.68
C ASN A 246 -13.68 -1.94 -2.17
N GLN A 247 -12.83 -1.30 -2.97
CA GLN A 247 -12.46 0.09 -2.77
C GLN A 247 -13.70 0.97 -2.54
N ASN A 248 -13.59 1.83 -1.54
CA ASN A 248 -14.60 2.76 -1.02
C ASN A 248 -15.84 2.11 -0.40
N GLN A 249 -15.88 0.78 -0.25
CA GLN A 249 -16.99 0.12 0.44
C GLN A 249 -16.85 0.26 1.96
N THR A 250 -17.91 0.72 2.61
CA THR A 250 -17.98 0.77 4.08
C THR A 250 -18.06 -0.64 4.66
N ILE A 251 -17.19 -0.93 5.64
CA ILE A 251 -17.14 -2.20 6.36
C ILE A 251 -18.08 -2.15 7.57
N CYS A 252 -17.99 -1.09 8.37
CA CYS A 252 -18.94 -0.76 9.44
C CYS A 252 -19.04 0.76 9.60
N LYS A 253 -20.20 1.28 9.98
CA LYS A 253 -20.41 2.72 10.13
C LYS A 253 -20.42 3.13 11.60
N GLU A 254 -19.97 4.34 11.88
CA GLU A 254 -20.15 4.97 13.19
C GLU A 254 -21.62 4.95 13.60
N GLY A 255 -21.89 4.55 14.85
CA GLY A 255 -23.24 4.44 15.40
C GLY A 255 -23.95 3.10 15.14
N ASP A 256 -23.39 2.22 14.30
CA ASP A 256 -23.90 0.85 14.11
C ASP A 256 -23.68 0.02 15.38
N ASP A 257 -24.39 -1.10 15.51
CA ASP A 257 -24.16 -2.04 16.60
C ASP A 257 -22.83 -2.79 16.41
N ALA A 258 -22.17 -3.11 17.52
CA ALA A 258 -20.92 -3.86 17.52
C ALA A 258 -21.20 -5.37 17.50
N ASP A 259 -21.24 -5.96 16.30
CA ASP A 259 -21.58 -7.36 16.05
C ASP A 259 -20.36 -8.28 15.82
N ALA A 260 -19.22 -7.70 15.46
CA ALA A 260 -18.04 -8.44 15.04
C ALA A 260 -16.73 -7.66 15.17
N PHE A 261 -15.65 -8.41 15.36
CA PHE A 261 -14.27 -7.99 15.30
C PHE A 261 -13.70 -8.32 13.92
N TYR A 262 -12.85 -7.44 13.38
CA TYR A 262 -12.28 -7.60 12.04
C TYR A 262 -10.76 -7.58 12.09
N LEU A 263 -10.14 -8.63 11.54
CA LEU A 263 -8.70 -8.69 11.29
C LEU A 263 -8.44 -8.47 9.80
N ILE A 264 -7.53 -7.57 9.45
CA ILE A 264 -7.23 -7.25 8.05
C ILE A 264 -6.23 -8.26 7.49
N ARG A 265 -6.67 -9.04 6.50
CA ARG A 265 -5.83 -10.01 5.77
C ARG A 265 -5.01 -9.36 4.68
N SER A 266 -5.64 -8.48 3.91
CA SER A 266 -5.01 -7.76 2.80
C SER A 266 -5.78 -6.48 2.51
N GLY A 267 -5.10 -5.50 1.93
CA GLY A 267 -5.65 -4.18 1.66
C GLY A 267 -5.51 -3.21 2.85
N MET A 268 -6.12 -2.03 2.69
CA MET A 268 -6.08 -0.91 3.63
C MET A 268 -7.48 -0.43 3.98
N VAL A 269 -7.69 -0.11 5.25
CA VAL A 269 -8.95 0.38 5.80
C VAL A 269 -8.73 1.78 6.36
N ARG A 270 -9.57 2.73 5.95
CA ARG A 270 -9.65 4.09 6.51
C ARG A 270 -10.61 4.08 7.69
N VAL A 271 -10.17 4.65 8.81
CA VAL A 271 -11.01 4.87 9.99
C VAL A 271 -11.31 6.36 10.11
N SER A 272 -12.58 6.75 10.08
CA SER A 272 -13.02 8.15 10.10
C SER A 272 -14.22 8.37 11.02
N ASN A 273 -14.37 9.62 11.49
CA ASN A 273 -15.55 10.08 12.22
C ASN A 273 -16.30 11.15 11.44
N GLY A 274 -17.61 11.21 11.62
CA GLY A 274 -18.41 12.33 11.13
C GLY A 274 -18.18 13.59 11.97
N LEU A 275 -17.87 14.71 11.33
CA LEU A 275 -17.82 16.04 11.96
C LEU A 275 -18.67 17.06 11.19
N PRO A 276 -19.07 18.18 11.82
CA PRO A 276 -19.60 19.33 11.09
C PRO A 276 -18.54 19.80 10.06
N GLY A 277 -18.85 19.71 8.77
CA GLY A 277 -17.93 20.07 7.67
C GLY A 277 -17.25 18.91 6.93
N GLY A 278 -17.46 17.65 7.35
CA GLY A 278 -16.99 16.48 6.60
C GLY A 278 -16.57 15.30 7.47
N GLU A 279 -15.99 14.28 6.85
CA GLU A 279 -15.38 13.17 7.58
C GLU A 279 -13.95 13.52 7.99
N MET A 280 -13.62 13.32 9.27
CA MET A 280 -12.25 13.45 9.75
C MET A 280 -11.63 12.07 9.86
N VAL A 281 -10.54 11.88 9.13
CA VAL A 281 -9.77 10.63 9.20
C VAL A 281 -8.98 10.56 10.50
N ARG A 282 -9.12 9.45 11.22
CA ARG A 282 -8.40 9.14 12.46
C ARG A 282 -7.09 8.43 12.18
N THR A 283 -7.18 7.33 11.44
CA THR A 283 -6.05 6.46 11.16
C THR A 283 -6.33 5.60 9.93
N TYR A 284 -5.28 4.90 9.49
CA TYR A 284 -5.34 3.87 8.47
C TYR A 284 -4.84 2.57 9.08
N LEU A 285 -5.55 1.51 8.76
CA LEU A 285 -5.22 0.16 9.18
C LEU A 285 -4.89 -0.64 7.93
N SER A 286 -3.91 -1.50 8.02
CA SER A 286 -3.39 -2.31 6.92
C SER A 286 -3.36 -3.78 7.33
N ARG A 287 -2.82 -4.64 6.47
CA ARG A 287 -2.65 -6.06 6.77
C ARG A 287 -1.99 -6.29 8.14
N GLY A 288 -2.59 -7.17 8.94
CA GLY A 288 -2.14 -7.48 10.30
C GLY A 288 -2.76 -6.59 11.38
N ASP A 289 -3.26 -5.40 11.02
CA ASP A 289 -4.04 -4.57 11.93
C ASP A 289 -5.46 -5.12 12.10
N TYR A 290 -6.12 -4.67 13.16
CA TYR A 290 -7.50 -5.03 13.47
C TYR A 290 -8.32 -3.83 13.95
N PHE A 291 -9.65 -3.98 13.87
CA PHE A 291 -10.62 -3.00 14.35
C PHE A 291 -11.93 -3.65 14.81
N GLY A 292 -12.74 -2.83 15.49
CA GLY A 292 -14.07 -3.22 15.98
C GLY A 292 -14.09 -3.67 17.43
N GLU A 293 -12.95 -3.66 18.11
CA GLU A 293 -12.79 -4.09 19.49
C GLU A 293 -13.47 -3.17 20.50
N ILE A 294 -13.52 -1.85 20.25
CA ILE A 294 -14.01 -0.86 21.23
C ILE A 294 -15.49 -1.10 21.53
N GLY A 295 -16.31 -1.26 20.50
CA GLY A 295 -17.74 -1.47 20.65
C GLY A 295 -18.07 -2.79 21.35
N LEU A 296 -17.32 -3.84 21.05
CA LEU A 296 -17.48 -5.16 21.68
C LEU A 296 -17.09 -5.14 23.16
N LEU A 297 -15.91 -4.60 23.49
CA LEU A 297 -15.39 -4.57 24.86
C LEU A 297 -16.22 -3.69 25.80
N ARG A 298 -16.66 -2.53 25.31
CA ARG A 298 -17.40 -1.55 26.13
C ARG A 298 -18.92 -1.73 26.04
N SER A 299 -19.40 -2.66 25.21
CA SER A 299 -20.82 -2.84 24.91
C SER A 299 -21.49 -1.53 24.44
N ILE A 300 -20.80 -0.82 23.54
CA ILE A 300 -21.29 0.42 22.92
C ILE A 300 -21.35 0.27 21.40
N LYS A 301 -22.03 1.21 20.74
CA LYS A 301 -22.05 1.32 19.28
C LYS A 301 -20.66 1.59 18.70
N ARG A 302 -20.47 1.30 17.41
CA ARG A 302 -19.23 1.59 16.67
C ARG A 302 -18.85 3.06 16.85
N THR A 303 -17.61 3.31 17.31
CA THR A 303 -17.14 4.68 17.58
C THR A 303 -16.63 5.41 16.35
N ALA A 304 -16.42 4.71 15.23
CA ALA A 304 -15.93 5.29 13.99
C ALA A 304 -16.43 4.48 12.78
N THR A 305 -16.44 5.12 11.62
CA THR A 305 -16.68 4.49 10.32
C THR A 305 -15.38 3.86 9.81
N CYS A 306 -15.44 2.59 9.42
CA CYS A 306 -14.33 1.89 8.78
C CYS A 306 -14.70 1.59 7.33
N ALA A 307 -13.91 2.09 6.38
CA ALA A 307 -14.16 1.90 4.95
C ALA A 307 -12.91 1.38 4.24
N ALA A 308 -13.08 0.48 3.28
CA ALA A 308 -11.99 -0.05 2.48
C ALA A 308 -11.43 1.03 1.56
N LEU A 309 -10.12 1.31 1.62
CA LEU A 309 -9.45 2.22 0.69
C LEU A 309 -9.11 1.57 -0.64
N ASP A 310 -8.82 0.27 -0.61
CA ASP A 310 -8.51 -0.56 -1.76
C ASP A 310 -9.33 -1.87 -1.68
N ALA A 311 -8.92 -2.89 -2.44
CA ALA A 311 -9.50 -4.20 -2.36
C ALA A 311 -9.11 -4.90 -1.03
N VAL A 312 -9.93 -4.74 0.00
CA VAL A 312 -9.69 -5.31 1.34
C VAL A 312 -10.26 -6.72 1.46
N ASP A 313 -9.52 -7.62 2.09
CA ASP A 313 -10.04 -8.88 2.63
C ASP A 313 -9.84 -8.90 4.14
N VAL A 314 -10.86 -9.32 4.88
CA VAL A 314 -10.83 -9.41 6.35
C VAL A 314 -11.24 -10.80 6.82
N VAL A 315 -10.71 -11.19 7.97
CA VAL A 315 -11.25 -12.27 8.79
C VAL A 315 -12.23 -11.63 9.78
N LYS A 316 -13.52 -11.93 9.62
CA LYS A 316 -14.59 -11.48 10.51
C LYS A 316 -14.79 -12.52 11.62
N ILE A 317 -14.60 -12.09 12.86
CA ILE A 317 -14.82 -12.89 14.08
C ILE A 317 -16.08 -12.35 14.75
N LEU A 318 -17.10 -13.19 14.91
CA LEU A 318 -18.37 -12.80 15.51
C LEU A 318 -18.21 -12.44 16.99
N ALA A 319 -19.06 -11.54 17.51
CA ALA A 319 -19.02 -11.11 18.90
C ALA A 319 -18.97 -12.27 19.91
N ALA A 320 -19.74 -13.34 19.68
CA ALA A 320 -19.75 -14.51 20.56
C ALA A 320 -18.38 -15.23 20.63
N ASP A 321 -17.73 -15.41 19.48
CA ASP A 321 -16.42 -16.05 19.41
C ASP A 321 -15.31 -15.13 19.96
N PHE A 322 -15.45 -13.83 19.76
CA PHE A 322 -14.58 -12.82 20.36
C PHE A 322 -14.69 -12.82 21.90
N THR A 323 -15.90 -12.80 22.45
CA THR A 323 -16.11 -12.86 23.90
C THR A 323 -15.52 -14.14 24.50
N LEU A 324 -15.78 -15.30 23.88
CA LEU A 324 -15.20 -16.58 24.30
C LEU A 324 -13.66 -16.55 24.31
N MET A 325 -13.05 -15.93 23.31
CA MET A 325 -11.60 -15.73 23.26
C MET A 325 -11.10 -14.92 24.47
N LEU A 326 -11.77 -13.83 24.81
CA LEU A 326 -11.37 -12.97 25.94
C LEU A 326 -11.58 -13.64 27.30
N GLU A 327 -12.52 -14.58 27.41
CA GLU A 327 -12.75 -15.37 28.62
C GLU A 327 -11.67 -16.45 28.80
N ARG A 328 -11.34 -17.17 27.72
CA ARG A 328 -10.35 -18.25 27.76
C ARG A 328 -8.90 -17.75 27.84
N PHE A 329 -8.60 -16.59 27.27
CA PHE A 329 -7.24 -16.05 27.20
C PHE A 329 -7.11 -14.64 27.82
N PRO A 330 -6.90 -14.54 29.15
CA PRO A 330 -6.80 -13.24 29.84
C PRO A 330 -5.67 -12.33 29.34
N ALA A 331 -4.56 -12.90 28.85
CA ALA A 331 -3.45 -12.14 28.28
C ALA A 331 -3.87 -11.38 27.01
N VAL A 332 -4.65 -12.03 26.14
CA VAL A 332 -5.24 -11.44 24.93
C VAL A 332 -6.17 -10.29 25.31
N ARG A 333 -7.04 -10.53 26.31
CA ARG A 333 -7.94 -9.50 26.86
C ARG A 333 -7.17 -8.26 27.32
N GLN A 334 -6.13 -8.41 28.12
CA GLN A 334 -5.34 -7.29 28.63
C GLN A 334 -4.74 -6.44 27.50
N GLN A 335 -4.21 -7.09 26.45
CA GLN A 335 -3.64 -6.38 25.29
C GLN A 335 -4.71 -5.59 24.53
N ILE A 336 -5.88 -6.19 24.26
CA ILE A 336 -6.95 -5.52 23.51
C ILE A 336 -7.56 -4.40 24.34
N GLU A 337 -7.78 -4.60 25.64
CA GLU A 337 -8.31 -3.56 26.53
C GLU A 337 -7.39 -2.34 26.59
N ALA A 338 -6.06 -2.55 26.61
CA ALA A 338 -5.10 -1.45 26.54
C ALA A 338 -5.19 -0.66 25.22
N VAL A 339 -5.21 -1.36 24.08
CA VAL A 339 -5.34 -0.72 22.75
C VAL A 339 -6.69 -0.02 22.60
N ALA A 340 -7.78 -0.65 23.02
CA ALA A 340 -9.12 -0.09 22.98
C ALA A 340 -9.27 1.14 23.89
N GLY A 341 -8.62 1.12 25.06
CA GLY A 341 -8.56 2.25 25.98
C GLY A 341 -7.86 3.46 25.34
N ALA A 342 -6.68 3.24 24.75
CA ALA A 342 -5.91 4.29 24.08
C ALA A 342 -6.66 4.88 22.87
N ARG A 343 -7.25 4.02 22.03
CA ARG A 343 -8.06 4.45 20.86
C ARG A 343 -9.29 5.23 21.30
N PHE A 344 -10.04 4.75 22.30
CA PHE A 344 -11.23 5.44 22.81
C PHE A 344 -10.92 6.81 23.44
N ALA A 345 -9.81 6.92 24.17
CA ALA A 345 -9.37 8.21 24.72
C ALA A 345 -9.02 9.21 23.59
N ALA A 346 -8.34 8.74 22.54
CA ALA A 346 -8.02 9.55 21.37
C ALA A 346 -9.26 10.00 20.59
N ASP A 347 -10.32 9.17 20.55
CA ASP A 347 -11.62 9.53 19.95
C ASP A 347 -12.27 10.71 20.70
N GLN A 348 -12.20 10.72 22.04
CA GLN A 348 -12.81 11.79 22.86
C GLN A 348 -12.02 13.11 22.86
N GLN A 349 -10.69 13.06 22.80
CA GLN A 349 -9.84 14.26 22.92
C GLN A 349 -9.85 15.20 21.70
N LYS A 350 -10.48 14.82 20.59
CA LYS A 350 -10.45 15.55 19.31
C LYS A 350 -11.84 15.93 18.79
N ALA A 351 -12.75 16.30 19.70
CA ALA A 351 -13.96 17.03 19.34
C ALA A 351 -13.58 18.48 18.97
N ILE A 352 -13.84 18.88 17.73
CA ILE A 352 -13.48 20.20 17.21
C ILE A 352 -14.40 21.26 17.82
N THR A 353 -13.79 22.33 18.34
CA THR A 353 -14.46 23.57 18.77
C THR A 353 -15.27 24.16 17.60
N PRO A 354 -16.56 24.46 17.77
CA PRO A 354 -17.38 25.02 16.69
C PRO A 354 -16.99 26.46 16.40
N GLY A 355 -16.69 26.72 15.14
CA GLY A 355 -16.39 28.03 14.58
C GLY A 355 -15.19 27.91 13.65
N LEU A 356 -15.35 28.36 12.41
CA LEU A 356 -14.37 29.07 11.56
C LEU A 356 -14.87 28.99 10.13
N HIS A 357 -14.88 30.13 9.43
CA HIS A 357 -15.28 30.20 8.03
C HIS A 357 -14.19 29.55 7.17
N LEU A 358 -14.65 28.65 6.32
CA LEU A 358 -14.08 27.31 6.21
C LEU A 358 -13.49 27.08 4.80
N ASP A 359 -13.89 27.89 3.83
CA ASP A 359 -13.77 27.55 2.41
C ASP A 359 -12.34 27.69 1.88
N ASP A 360 -11.60 28.76 2.18
CA ASP A 360 -10.22 28.91 1.69
C ASP A 360 -9.21 27.99 2.42
N PHE A 361 -9.47 27.70 3.69
CA PHE A 361 -8.65 26.80 4.51
C PHE A 361 -8.92 25.32 4.20
N LEU A 362 -10.17 24.96 3.88
CA LEU A 362 -10.55 23.61 3.43
C LEU A 362 -10.16 23.33 1.97
N ASN A 363 -10.39 24.27 1.05
CA ASN A 363 -10.16 24.05 -0.38
C ASN A 363 -8.69 23.79 -0.72
N GLN A 364 -7.77 24.24 0.15
CA GLN A 364 -6.31 24.08 -0.04
C GLN A 364 -5.71 22.96 0.83
N GLY A 365 -6.55 22.21 1.57
CA GLY A 365 -6.15 21.07 2.38
C GLY A 365 -5.20 21.40 3.53
N LEU A 366 -5.21 22.64 4.02
CA LEU A 366 -4.39 23.07 5.16
C LEU A 366 -4.95 22.52 6.49
N PHE A 367 -6.24 22.21 6.53
CA PHE A 367 -6.89 21.54 7.66
C PHE A 367 -6.36 20.11 7.91
N GLU A 368 -6.01 19.40 6.85
CA GLU A 368 -5.45 18.04 6.94
C GLU A 368 -3.99 18.04 7.42
N ALA A 369 -3.28 19.16 7.24
CA ALA A 369 -1.87 19.28 7.57
C ALA A 369 -1.63 19.41 9.08
N GLN A 370 -0.59 18.75 9.57
CA GLN A 370 -0.15 18.89 10.97
C GLN A 370 1.15 19.67 11.08
N ASN A 371 1.92 19.75 10.01
CA ASN A 371 3.21 20.42 9.99
C ASN A 371 3.42 21.14 8.66
N LEU A 372 3.28 22.46 8.62
CA LEU A 372 3.68 23.26 7.47
C LEU A 372 5.10 23.75 7.64
N LEU A 373 5.89 23.69 6.56
CA LEU A 373 7.14 24.43 6.48
C LEU A 373 6.86 25.78 5.84
N LEU A 374 6.90 26.84 6.63
CA LEU A 374 6.76 28.21 6.17
C LEU A 374 8.14 28.82 5.93
N ILE A 375 8.28 29.53 4.83
CA ILE A 375 9.42 30.39 4.54
C ILE A 375 8.90 31.83 4.48
N ASP A 376 9.30 32.63 5.45
CA ASP A 376 9.09 34.07 5.47
C ASP A 376 9.92 34.73 4.37
N LEU A 377 9.25 35.32 3.39
CA LEU A 377 9.87 35.92 2.21
C LEU A 377 10.48 37.29 2.49
N GLU A 378 10.12 37.97 3.58
CA GLU A 378 10.76 39.22 3.99
C GLU A 378 12.13 38.96 4.60
N ASN A 379 12.23 37.89 5.41
CA ASN A 379 13.49 37.50 6.05
C ASN A 379 14.36 36.58 5.16
N CYS A 380 13.78 35.93 4.13
CA CYS A 380 14.52 34.99 3.29
C CYS A 380 15.38 35.66 2.22
N THR A 381 16.70 35.58 2.38
CA THR A 381 17.69 36.06 1.39
C THR A 381 17.99 35.07 0.26
N ARG A 382 17.28 33.92 0.20
CA ARG A 382 17.48 32.84 -0.77
C ARG A 382 18.89 32.23 -0.80
N CYS A 383 19.64 32.27 0.30
CA CYS A 383 21.01 31.73 0.42
C CYS A 383 21.17 30.18 0.32
N ASP A 384 20.10 29.45 0.03
CA ASP A 384 20.04 27.98 -0.12
C ASP A 384 20.50 27.14 1.08
N ALA A 385 20.67 27.75 2.26
CA ALA A 385 21.11 27.04 3.45
C ALA A 385 20.15 25.91 3.86
N CYS A 386 18.84 26.16 3.81
CA CYS A 386 17.82 25.17 4.16
C CYS A 386 17.82 23.95 3.21
N VAL A 387 18.00 24.18 1.90
CA VAL A 387 18.04 23.11 0.88
C VAL A 387 19.33 22.30 0.99
N ARG A 388 20.48 22.98 1.17
CA ARG A 388 21.78 22.31 1.33
C ARG A 388 21.84 21.47 2.59
N ALA A 389 21.33 22.00 3.72
CA ALA A 389 21.27 21.26 4.96
C ALA A 389 20.34 20.05 4.88
N CYS A 390 19.21 20.18 4.19
CA CYS A 390 18.31 19.05 3.91
C CYS A 390 19.03 17.97 3.09
N ALA A 391 19.65 18.35 1.97
CA ALA A 391 20.41 17.40 1.15
C ALA A 391 21.55 16.73 1.92
N GLN A 392 22.30 17.48 2.73
CA GLN A 392 23.39 16.94 3.54
C GLN A 392 22.92 15.92 4.58
N ALA A 393 21.73 16.14 5.16
CA ALA A 393 21.11 15.19 6.09
C ALA A 393 20.53 13.93 5.40
N HIS A 394 20.37 13.95 4.07
CA HIS A 394 19.68 12.91 3.31
C HIS A 394 20.46 12.52 2.05
N ASP A 395 21.71 12.09 2.23
CA ASP A 395 22.55 11.45 1.20
C ASP A 395 22.71 12.27 -0.10
N GLY A 396 22.72 13.59 0.04
CA GLY A 396 22.86 14.54 -1.07
C GLY A 396 21.57 14.85 -1.82
N VAL A 397 20.43 14.29 -1.42
CA VAL A 397 19.13 14.51 -2.06
C VAL A 397 18.23 15.35 -1.16
N SER A 398 17.93 16.58 -1.57
CA SER A 398 16.98 17.42 -0.82
C SER A 398 15.58 16.83 -0.89
N ARG A 399 14.93 16.75 0.28
CA ARG A 399 13.50 16.41 0.45
C ARG A 399 12.59 17.64 0.50
N LEU A 400 13.19 18.82 0.38
CA LEU A 400 12.57 20.13 0.41
C LEU A 400 12.66 20.78 -0.97
N LEU A 401 11.54 21.34 -1.44
CA LEU A 401 11.51 22.29 -2.54
C LEU A 401 10.96 23.63 -2.04
N ARG A 402 11.62 24.74 -2.39
CA ARG A 402 11.15 26.10 -2.11
C ARG A 402 10.17 26.57 -3.19
N ASP A 403 9.17 25.75 -3.40
CA ASP A 403 8.03 26.02 -4.26
C ASP A 403 6.76 25.73 -3.46
N GLY A 404 5.61 26.19 -3.94
CA GLY A 404 4.33 25.94 -3.29
C GLY A 404 3.49 27.20 -3.10
N LEU A 405 2.48 27.07 -2.24
CA LEU A 405 1.48 28.11 -2.01
C LEU A 405 2.11 29.36 -1.39
N ARG A 406 1.78 30.52 -1.92
CA ARG A 406 2.11 31.81 -1.30
C ARG A 406 0.89 32.38 -0.62
N TYR A 407 1.07 32.80 0.62
CA TYR A 407 0.05 33.46 1.43
C TYR A 407 0.71 34.63 2.13
N GLU A 408 0.26 35.85 1.81
CA GLU A 408 0.92 37.09 2.24
C GLU A 408 2.44 37.07 1.93
N HIS A 409 3.27 37.27 2.96
CA HIS A 409 4.72 37.20 2.89
C HIS A 409 5.27 35.80 3.18
N PHE A 410 4.43 34.79 3.39
CA PHE A 410 4.84 33.41 3.60
C PHE A 410 4.76 32.57 2.34
N LEU A 411 5.75 31.70 2.16
CA LEU A 411 5.72 30.57 1.23
C LEU A 411 5.54 29.28 2.03
N VAL A 412 4.43 28.58 1.79
CA VAL A 412 4.22 27.20 2.26
C VAL A 412 5.03 26.29 1.35
N ALA A 413 6.23 25.93 1.78
CA ALA A 413 7.16 25.16 1.00
C ALA A 413 6.68 23.72 0.78
N THR A 414 6.94 23.18 -0.41
CA THR A 414 6.71 21.79 -0.79
C THR A 414 7.63 20.88 0.04
N ALA A 415 7.06 20.43 1.14
CA ALA A 415 7.60 19.47 2.08
C ALA A 415 6.42 18.74 2.72
N CYS A 416 6.62 17.47 3.07
CA CYS A 416 5.59 16.64 3.70
C CYS A 416 4.90 17.39 4.85
N ARG A 417 3.57 17.31 4.86
CA ARG A 417 2.68 17.98 5.82
C ARG A 417 2.23 17.07 6.97
N SER A 418 2.62 15.79 6.94
CA SER A 418 2.10 14.74 7.82
C SER A 418 0.58 14.76 7.89
N CYS A 419 -0.07 14.78 6.72
CA CYS A 419 -1.52 14.96 6.60
C CYS A 419 -2.28 13.90 7.38
N ARG A 420 -3.42 14.21 7.99
CA ARG A 420 -4.29 13.24 8.67
C ARG A 420 -4.81 12.18 7.71
N ASP A 421 -5.19 12.59 6.49
CA ASP A 421 -5.41 11.73 5.32
C ASP A 421 -4.16 11.70 4.38
N PRO A 422 -3.31 10.66 4.41
CA PRO A 422 -2.16 10.50 3.53
C PRO A 422 -2.58 9.83 2.22
N LEU A 423 -3.23 10.58 1.34
CA LEU A 423 -3.61 10.12 -0.01
C LEU A 423 -2.45 9.45 -0.76
N CYS A 424 -1.23 9.96 -0.57
CA CYS A 424 0.00 9.40 -1.11
C CYS A 424 0.27 7.93 -0.74
N MET A 425 -0.24 7.44 0.40
CA MET A 425 -0.06 6.08 0.89
C MET A 425 -1.07 5.11 0.26
N THR A 426 -2.24 5.62 -0.14
CA THR A 426 -3.43 4.83 -0.51
C THR A 426 -3.25 3.95 -1.75
N GLN A 427 -2.32 4.29 -2.64
CA GLN A 427 -2.01 3.47 -3.81
C GLN A 427 -0.52 3.12 -3.90
N CYS A 428 0.17 3.04 -2.74
CA CYS A 428 1.51 2.47 -2.72
C CYS A 428 1.40 0.96 -2.98
N PRO A 429 1.84 0.48 -4.15
CA PRO A 429 1.51 -0.86 -4.61
C PRO A 429 2.26 -1.92 -3.77
N VAL A 430 3.45 -1.59 -3.26
CA VAL A 430 4.30 -2.45 -2.41
C VAL A 430 4.21 -2.12 -0.91
N GLY A 431 3.30 -1.21 -0.51
CA GLY A 431 3.22 -0.76 0.89
C GLY A 431 4.53 -0.16 1.43
N SER A 432 5.40 0.38 0.56
CA SER A 432 6.67 1.01 0.97
C SER A 432 6.49 2.29 1.76
N ILE A 433 5.29 2.87 1.75
CA ILE A 433 5.01 4.07 2.53
C ILE A 433 4.38 3.62 3.85
N ARG A 434 5.12 3.75 4.94
CA ARG A 434 4.64 3.47 6.30
C ARG A 434 4.29 4.77 7.00
N ARG A 435 3.44 4.68 8.02
CA ARG A 435 3.06 5.82 8.85
C ARG A 435 3.42 5.57 10.30
N LYS A 436 4.08 6.52 10.94
CA LYS A 436 4.37 6.50 12.38
C LYS A 436 3.17 6.99 13.18
N GLU A 437 3.21 6.80 14.50
CA GLU A 437 2.19 7.28 15.44
C GLU A 437 2.01 8.80 15.41
N ASN A 438 3.08 9.55 15.14
CA ASN A 438 3.05 11.01 14.94
C ASN A 438 2.55 11.44 13.55
N LEU A 439 2.00 10.49 12.77
CA LEU A 439 1.40 10.70 11.45
C LEU A 439 2.38 11.10 10.33
N GLU A 440 3.68 11.08 10.61
CA GLU A 440 4.77 11.14 9.64
C GLU A 440 4.74 9.90 8.73
N ILE A 441 4.99 10.10 7.44
CA ILE A 441 5.18 9.00 6.50
C ILE A 441 6.67 8.73 6.27
N ILE A 442 7.04 7.45 6.16
CA ILE A 442 8.38 7.00 5.78
C ILE A 442 8.26 6.23 4.48
N ILE A 443 9.12 6.52 3.51
CA ILE A 443 9.24 5.72 2.29
C ILE A 443 10.42 4.76 2.46
N GLU A 444 10.10 3.49 2.52
CA GLU A 444 11.01 2.39 2.80
C GLU A 444 11.84 2.01 1.58
N ASP A 445 12.89 1.24 1.83
CA ASP A 445 13.86 0.86 0.81
C ASP A 445 13.30 -0.03 -0.29
N TRP A 446 12.22 -0.78 -0.03
CA TRP A 446 11.54 -1.58 -1.05
C TRP A 446 10.64 -0.76 -2.00
N CYS A 447 10.76 0.57 -2.01
CA CYS A 447 10.05 1.44 -2.96
C CYS A 447 10.49 1.15 -4.42
N ILE A 448 9.54 0.67 -5.23
CA ILE A 448 9.78 0.30 -6.64
C ILE A 448 9.70 1.48 -7.64
N GLY A 449 9.49 2.71 -7.17
CA GLY A 449 9.54 3.87 -8.06
C GLY A 449 8.33 4.11 -8.96
N CYS A 450 7.17 3.48 -8.69
CA CYS A 450 6.00 3.53 -9.58
C CYS A 450 5.35 4.92 -9.77
N GLY A 451 5.68 5.92 -8.95
CA GLY A 451 5.18 7.30 -9.10
C GLY A 451 3.79 7.59 -8.53
N LYS A 452 2.93 6.58 -8.31
CA LYS A 452 1.54 6.80 -7.84
C LYS A 452 1.41 7.68 -6.60
N CYS A 453 2.32 7.54 -5.64
CA CYS A 453 2.33 8.37 -4.43
C CYS A 453 2.60 9.86 -4.71
N ALA A 454 3.40 10.17 -5.73
CA ALA A 454 3.64 11.54 -6.18
C ALA A 454 2.42 12.12 -6.88
N GLU A 455 1.75 11.33 -7.73
CA GLU A 455 0.49 11.73 -8.39
C GLU A 455 -0.64 12.00 -7.39
N LEU A 456 -0.72 11.18 -6.34
CA LEU A 456 -1.76 11.29 -5.31
C LEU A 456 -1.46 12.33 -4.24
N CYS A 457 -0.27 12.90 -4.20
CA CYS A 457 0.01 13.96 -3.26
C CYS A 457 -0.60 15.26 -3.80
N PRO A 458 -1.73 15.76 -3.25
CA PRO A 458 -2.38 16.96 -3.78
C PRO A 458 -1.52 18.22 -3.62
N TYR A 459 -0.45 18.13 -2.82
CA TYR A 459 0.47 19.22 -2.50
C TYR A 459 1.83 19.08 -3.20
N GLY A 460 2.04 18.04 -4.01
CA GLY A 460 3.32 17.82 -4.70
C GLY A 460 4.51 17.51 -3.78
N ASN A 461 4.27 17.08 -2.55
CA ASN A 461 5.32 16.88 -1.53
C ASN A 461 6.14 15.58 -1.68
N ILE A 462 5.90 14.79 -2.73
CA ILE A 462 6.65 13.58 -3.03
C ILE A 462 7.33 13.73 -4.39
N ASN A 463 8.65 13.58 -4.39
CA ASN A 463 9.49 13.74 -5.56
C ASN A 463 10.02 12.39 -6.02
N MET A 464 10.08 12.15 -7.33
CA MET A 464 10.66 10.93 -7.90
C MET A 464 12.11 11.20 -8.28
N HIS A 465 13.05 10.54 -7.60
CA HIS A 465 14.48 10.70 -7.88
C HIS A 465 15.01 9.55 -8.74
N PRO A 466 15.73 9.84 -9.83
CA PRO A 466 16.37 8.82 -10.65
C PRO A 466 17.61 8.25 -9.96
N LEU A 467 17.80 6.94 -10.11
CA LEU A 467 18.90 6.15 -9.55
C LEU A 467 19.46 5.24 -10.64
N GLU A 468 20.78 5.16 -10.76
CA GLU A 468 21.41 4.18 -11.66
C GLU A 468 21.45 2.80 -10.98
N VAL A 469 20.80 1.80 -11.59
CA VAL A 469 20.78 0.41 -11.13
C VAL A 469 21.34 -0.52 -12.20
N MET A 470 21.99 -1.61 -11.80
CA MET A 470 22.42 -2.65 -12.74
C MET A 470 21.40 -3.78 -12.73
N LYS A 471 20.77 -4.06 -13.87
CA LYS A 471 19.79 -5.15 -14.03
C LYS A 471 20.33 -6.22 -14.96
N GLU A 472 20.09 -7.48 -14.62
CA GLU A 472 20.35 -8.62 -15.50
C GLU A 472 19.19 -8.79 -16.47
N ILE A 473 19.46 -8.68 -17.77
CA ILE A 473 18.48 -8.86 -18.84
C ILE A 473 18.70 -10.25 -19.44
N LYS A 474 17.64 -11.05 -19.46
CA LYS A 474 17.62 -12.38 -20.07
C LYS A 474 17.00 -12.27 -21.46
N THR A 475 17.76 -12.61 -22.49
CA THR A 475 17.27 -12.65 -23.87
C THR A 475 17.23 -14.10 -24.33
N GLU A 476 16.05 -14.60 -24.68
CA GLU A 476 15.90 -15.92 -25.28
C GLU A 476 16.31 -15.88 -26.76
N ILE A 477 17.29 -16.68 -27.09
CA ILE A 477 17.70 -16.90 -28.48
C ILE A 477 17.00 -18.18 -28.93
N LYS A 478 16.08 -18.06 -29.90
CA LYS A 478 15.43 -19.21 -30.54
C LYS A 478 16.52 -20.11 -31.13
N GLY A 479 16.59 -21.35 -30.65
CA GLY A 479 17.44 -22.38 -31.24
C GLY A 479 16.99 -22.64 -32.67
N LYS A 480 17.93 -22.65 -33.62
CA LYS A 480 17.66 -23.28 -34.93
C LYS A 480 17.61 -24.80 -34.73
N ASP A 481 16.73 -25.44 -35.49
CA ASP A 481 16.68 -26.90 -35.66
C ASP A 481 16.45 -27.72 -34.39
N GLY A 482 15.36 -27.42 -33.64
CA GLY A 482 14.89 -28.27 -32.54
C GLY A 482 15.77 -28.25 -31.28
N ALA A 483 16.83 -27.46 -31.25
CA ALA A 483 17.67 -27.26 -30.07
C ALA A 483 16.95 -26.42 -28.99
N PRO A 484 17.18 -26.70 -27.69
CA PRO A 484 16.59 -25.91 -26.61
C PRO A 484 17.03 -24.45 -26.70
N ALA A 485 16.09 -23.53 -26.48
CA ALA A 485 16.36 -22.09 -26.44
C ALA A 485 17.52 -21.79 -25.48
N GLN A 486 18.49 -20.98 -25.95
CA GLN A 486 19.62 -20.52 -25.15
C GLN A 486 19.28 -19.16 -24.54
N VAL A 487 19.52 -19.01 -23.24
CA VAL A 487 19.27 -17.75 -22.51
C VAL A 487 20.59 -17.00 -22.40
N LYS A 488 20.67 -15.81 -23.00
CA LYS A 488 21.79 -14.89 -22.82
C LYS A 488 21.51 -13.96 -21.65
N ILE A 489 22.40 -13.88 -20.67
CA ILE A 489 22.30 -12.97 -19.51
C ILE A 489 23.26 -11.80 -19.72
N GLU A 490 22.74 -10.58 -19.78
CA GLU A 490 23.53 -9.35 -19.92
C GLU A 490 23.27 -8.39 -18.74
N LYS A 491 24.33 -7.86 -18.12
CA LYS A 491 24.23 -6.82 -17.08
C LYS A 491 24.16 -5.45 -17.74
N LYS A 492 23.02 -4.77 -17.65
CA LYS A 492 22.82 -3.43 -18.23
C LYS A 492 22.57 -2.40 -17.15
N LYS A 493 23.18 -1.22 -17.29
CA LYS A 493 22.85 -0.05 -16.47
C LYS A 493 21.51 0.51 -16.92
N MET A 494 20.59 0.67 -15.99
CA MET A 494 19.26 1.20 -16.20
C MET A 494 18.98 2.28 -15.15
N THR A 495 18.11 3.23 -15.49
CA THR A 495 17.64 4.24 -14.53
C THR A 495 16.38 3.70 -13.85
N ALA A 496 16.45 3.47 -12.55
CA ALA A 496 15.28 3.28 -11.69
C ALA A 496 14.87 4.62 -11.07
N TYR A 497 13.67 4.68 -10.49
CA TYR A 497 13.21 5.85 -9.75
C TYR A 497 12.89 5.43 -8.32
N LYS A 498 13.02 6.35 -7.36
CA LYS A 498 12.57 6.17 -5.98
C LYS A 498 11.82 7.40 -5.51
N ALA A 499 10.70 7.18 -4.82
CA ALA A 499 9.96 8.26 -4.20
C ALA A 499 10.74 8.81 -3.00
N ASN A 500 10.76 10.12 -2.85
CA ASN A 500 11.44 10.84 -1.77
C ASN A 500 10.50 11.89 -1.21
N THR A 501 10.44 11.99 0.11
CA THR A 501 9.58 12.96 0.80
C THR A 501 10.25 13.40 2.10
N CYS A 502 9.88 14.58 2.59
CA CYS A 502 10.40 15.09 3.86
C CYS A 502 9.91 14.22 5.03
N ASP A 503 10.82 13.78 5.87
CA ASP A 503 10.58 13.02 7.11
C ASP A 503 10.51 13.93 8.35
N LEU A 504 10.41 15.25 8.11
CA LEU A 504 10.41 16.31 9.13
C LEU A 504 11.66 16.31 10.02
N CYS A 505 12.68 15.50 9.71
CA CYS A 505 13.83 15.24 10.56
C CYS A 505 13.44 14.95 12.03
N THR A 506 12.40 14.15 12.28
CA THR A 506 11.83 13.93 13.63
C THR A 506 12.80 13.32 14.65
N GLN A 507 13.94 12.80 14.19
CA GLN A 507 15.01 12.33 15.07
C GLN A 507 15.88 13.45 15.64
N LEU A 508 15.76 14.67 15.12
CA LEU A 508 16.47 15.86 15.59
C LEU A 508 15.54 16.72 16.44
N SER A 509 16.11 17.47 17.39
CA SER A 509 15.36 18.46 18.18
C SER A 509 14.80 19.59 17.32
N THR A 510 15.46 19.88 16.19
CA THR A 510 15.04 20.91 15.24
C THR A 510 15.35 20.43 13.82
N PRO A 511 14.41 20.55 12.87
CA PRO A 511 14.65 20.11 11.50
C PRO A 511 15.84 20.82 10.85
N SER A 512 16.65 20.10 10.08
CA SER A 512 17.87 20.64 9.46
C SER A 512 17.61 21.88 8.62
N CYS A 513 16.46 21.95 7.94
CA CYS A 513 16.08 23.11 7.13
C CYS A 513 15.76 24.37 7.94
N VAL A 514 15.27 24.21 9.17
CA VAL A 514 14.96 25.29 10.12
C VAL A 514 16.26 25.71 10.81
N TYR A 515 16.98 24.75 11.40
CA TYR A 515 18.23 25.00 12.11
C TYR A 515 19.29 25.69 11.24
N ALA A 516 19.39 25.32 9.96
CA ALA A 516 20.38 25.90 9.07
C ALA A 516 20.01 27.28 8.51
N CYS A 517 18.82 27.82 8.79
CA CYS A 517 18.42 29.13 8.29
C CYS A 517 19.10 30.25 9.09
N PRO A 518 20.04 31.02 8.52
CA PRO A 518 20.75 32.06 9.28
C PRO A 518 19.96 33.35 9.45
N HIS A 519 18.73 33.41 8.90
CA HIS A 519 17.88 34.61 8.90
C HIS A 519 16.55 34.36 9.63
N ASP A 520 16.42 33.23 10.34
CA ASP A 520 15.17 32.81 11.00
C ASP A 520 13.93 32.80 10.07
N ALA A 521 14.16 32.62 8.77
CA ALA A 521 13.10 32.71 7.77
C ALA A 521 12.32 31.39 7.62
N ALA A 522 12.90 30.23 7.96
CA ALA A 522 12.26 28.92 7.78
C ALA A 522 11.72 28.37 9.10
N LYS A 523 10.41 28.12 9.19
CA LYS A 523 9.73 27.67 10.42
C LYS A 523 8.78 26.50 10.16
N ARG A 524 8.72 25.53 11.08
CA ARG A 524 7.70 24.47 11.08
C ARG A 524 6.58 24.83 12.04
N VAL A 525 5.34 24.85 11.56
CA VAL A 525 4.19 25.28 12.35
C VAL A 525 3.02 24.31 12.22
N ASP A 526 2.23 24.22 13.29
CA ASP A 526 0.88 23.65 13.23
C ASP A 526 -0.05 24.70 12.60
N PRO A 527 -0.69 24.40 11.45
CA PRO A 527 -1.49 25.39 10.74
C PRO A 527 -2.72 25.87 11.51
N GLN A 528 -3.35 25.00 12.31
CA GLN A 528 -4.55 25.35 13.07
C GLN A 528 -4.20 26.35 14.17
N ARG A 529 -3.04 26.18 14.81
CA ARG A 529 -2.55 27.12 15.83
C ARG A 529 -2.00 28.40 15.21
N PHE A 530 -1.21 28.28 14.15
CA PHE A 530 -0.49 29.41 13.58
C PHE A 530 -1.41 30.41 12.87
N PHE A 531 -2.43 29.91 12.16
CA PHE A 531 -3.42 30.77 11.49
C PHE A 531 -4.66 31.05 12.36
N GLY A 532 -4.77 30.45 13.56
CA GLY A 532 -5.96 30.54 14.41
C GLY A 532 -6.45 31.97 14.69
N ASP A 533 -5.53 32.90 14.96
CA ASP A 533 -5.86 34.31 15.22
C ASP A 533 -6.33 35.05 13.95
N ALA A 534 -5.73 34.76 12.78
CA ALA A 534 -6.14 35.33 11.50
C ALA A 534 -7.54 34.84 11.08
N ILE A 535 -7.85 33.56 11.36
CA ILE A 535 -9.17 32.99 11.07
C ILE A 535 -10.22 33.52 12.08
N THR A 536 -9.82 33.86 13.31
CA THR A 536 -10.71 34.49 14.32
C THR A 536 -11.00 35.96 14.01
N ALA A 537 -9.99 36.75 13.62
CA ALA A 537 -10.14 38.16 13.29
C ALA A 537 -11.06 38.44 12.08
N GLN A 538 -11.10 37.53 11.10
CA GLN A 538 -12.01 37.64 9.95
C GLN A 538 -13.48 37.39 10.33
N SER A 539 -13.74 36.57 11.36
CA SER A 539 -15.11 36.28 11.83
C SER A 539 -15.78 37.49 12.48
N GLU A 540 -15.01 38.33 13.18
CA GLU A 540 -15.49 39.57 13.80
C GLU A 540 -15.81 40.66 12.75
N LEU A 541 -15.08 40.68 11.63
CA LEU A 541 -15.32 41.60 10.50
C LEU A 541 -16.53 41.21 9.65
N ILE A 542 -16.82 39.92 9.47
CA ILE A 542 -17.94 39.43 8.64
C ILE A 542 -19.27 39.46 9.40
N GLY A 543 -19.26 39.41 10.74
CA GLY A 543 -20.46 39.54 11.58
C GLY A 543 -21.24 40.85 11.42
N ALA A 544 -20.64 41.89 10.82
CA ALA A 544 -21.29 43.17 10.61
C ALA A 544 -22.06 43.29 9.27
N THR A 545 -21.77 42.44 8.27
CA THR A 545 -22.41 42.56 6.95
C THR A 545 -22.39 41.23 6.19
N TRP A 546 -23.46 40.44 6.28
CA TRP A 546 -23.74 39.43 5.25
C TRP A 546 -25.25 39.28 4.99
N ALA A 547 -25.70 39.82 3.87
CA ALA A 547 -26.88 39.35 3.15
C ALA A 547 -26.41 38.39 2.04
N PRO A 548 -27.12 37.29 1.74
CA PRO A 548 -26.63 36.26 0.84
C PRO A 548 -26.69 36.72 -0.63
N MET A 549 -25.56 36.62 -1.34
CA MET A 549 -25.54 36.67 -2.81
C MET A 549 -25.36 35.27 -3.41
N PRO A 550 -25.94 35.00 -4.59
CA PRO A 550 -26.04 33.65 -5.15
C PRO A 550 -24.76 33.20 -5.87
N ALA A 551 -24.49 31.91 -5.78
CA ALA A 551 -23.31 31.23 -6.31
C ALA A 551 -23.20 31.32 -7.85
N ARG A 552 -22.04 31.77 -8.33
CA ARG A 552 -21.49 31.41 -9.64
C ARG A 552 -20.00 31.13 -9.47
N TYR A 553 -19.62 29.87 -9.62
CA TYR A 553 -18.23 29.42 -9.68
C TYR A 553 -17.88 29.14 -11.14
N GLU A 554 -16.88 29.83 -11.67
CA GLU A 554 -16.15 29.43 -12.88
C GLU A 554 -14.75 28.94 -12.46
N THR A 555 -14.44 27.70 -12.81
CA THR A 555 -13.13 27.07 -12.58
C THR A 555 -12.13 27.53 -13.63
N HIS A 556 -11.11 28.29 -13.23
CA HIS A 556 -9.95 28.55 -14.11
C HIS A 556 -8.84 27.54 -13.82
N HIS A 557 -8.83 26.46 -14.61
CA HIS A 557 -7.60 25.77 -14.96
C HIS A 557 -6.82 26.63 -15.96
N THR A 558 -5.55 26.90 -15.69
CA THR A 558 -4.60 27.26 -16.75
C THR A 558 -3.32 26.45 -16.58
N HIS A 559 -2.75 26.14 -17.74
CA HIS A 559 -1.88 25.04 -18.11
C HIS A 559 -0.45 25.07 -17.54
#